data_AF-A0AAV5L170-F1
#
_entry.id   AF-A0AAV5L170-F1
#
_cell.length_a   1.000
_cell.length_b   1.000
_cell.length_c   1.000
_cell.angle_alpha   90.00
_cell.angle_beta   90.00
_cell.angle_gamma   90.00
#
_symmetry.space_group_name_H-M   'P 1'
#
loop_
_entity.id
_entity.type
_entity.pdbx_description
1 polymer ?
#
loop_
_entity_poly.entity_id
_entity_poly.type
_entity_poly.pdbx_seq_one_letter_code
_entity_poly.pdbx_strand_id
1 'polypeptide(L)'
;MYIRRKLTVKVCSSTGDGERKTERKGFLSLEEAGLVEISGLNTHERFLCRLTISSLNLLKVISEQEGCSIEELNAGRVCDWFVKDKLKREQNIDSAVLQWDDSEFQF
;
A
#
# COMPACT_ATOMS: atom_id res chain seq x y z
N MET A 1 -14.90 25.13 36.07
CA MET A 1 -13.66 24.39 35.72
C MET A 1 -14.02 23.40 34.61
N TYR A 2 -13.83 23.76 33.33
CA TYR A 2 -14.14 22.87 32.21
C TYR A 2 -12.86 22.23 31.70
N ILE A 3 -12.74 20.91 31.88
CA ILE A 3 -11.60 20.12 31.43
C ILE A 3 -11.70 19.97 29.91
N ARG A 4 -10.87 20.73 29.18
CA ARG A 4 -10.63 20.53 27.74
C ARG A 4 -9.83 19.24 27.55
N ARG A 5 -10.48 18.15 27.16
CA ARG A 5 -9.79 16.95 26.69
C ARG A 5 -9.18 17.24 25.32
N LYS A 6 -7.85 17.33 25.23
CA LYS A 6 -7.12 17.32 23.96
C LYS A 6 -7.33 15.95 23.31
N LEU A 7 -8.09 15.92 22.22
CA LEU A 7 -8.14 14.79 21.30
C LEU A 7 -6.82 14.78 20.51
N THR A 8 -5.87 13.97 20.93
CA THR A 8 -4.68 13.66 20.14
C THR A 8 -5.09 12.59 19.12
N VAL A 9 -5.29 13.00 17.87
CA VAL A 9 -5.42 12.06 16.76
C VAL A 9 -4.04 11.43 16.55
N LYS A 10 -3.87 10.19 17.01
CA LYS A 10 -2.70 9.39 16.69
C LYS A 10 -2.90 8.87 15.27
N VAL A 11 -2.48 9.66 14.29
CA VAL A 11 -2.23 9.16 12.94
C VAL A 11 -1.26 8.00 13.12
N CYS A 12 -1.66 6.79 12.68
CA CYS A 12 -0.74 5.68 12.56
C CYS A 12 0.17 5.96 11.36
N SER A 13 1.05 6.94 11.52
CA SER A 13 2.30 7.03 10.80
C SER A 13 3.21 6.07 11.52
N SER A 14 3.64 5.03 10.82
CA SER A 14 4.74 4.17 11.20
C SER A 14 5.98 5.02 11.46
N THR A 15 6.14 5.51 12.70
CA THR A 15 7.35 6.17 13.15
C THR A 15 8.40 5.09 13.36
N GLY A 16 9.22 4.88 12.33
CA GLY A 16 10.48 4.17 12.44
C GLY A 16 11.60 5.18 12.24
N ASP A 17 12.36 5.38 13.29
CA ASP A 17 13.60 6.15 13.42
C ASP A 17 14.55 6.00 12.21
N GLY A 18 15.37 7.03 11.97
CA GLY A 18 16.13 7.22 10.75
C GLY A 18 17.25 6.22 10.53
N GLU A 19 17.39 5.78 9.27
CA GLU A 19 18.63 5.45 8.56
C GLU A 19 18.25 4.86 7.19
N ARG A 20 18.64 5.55 6.10
CA ARG A 20 18.48 5.17 4.67
C ARG A 20 17.33 4.20 4.35
N LYS A 21 16.09 4.62 4.60
CA LYS A 21 14.91 3.89 4.13
C LYS A 21 14.63 4.33 2.71
N THR A 22 14.88 3.46 1.74
CA THR A 22 14.11 3.46 0.48
C THR A 22 12.67 3.74 0.88
N GLU A 23 12.11 4.88 0.49
CA GLU A 23 10.74 5.24 0.81
C GLU A 23 9.86 4.12 0.27
N ARG A 24 9.43 3.18 1.13
CA ARG A 24 8.48 2.13 0.77
C ARG A 24 7.18 2.86 0.41
N LYS A 25 7.03 3.20 -0.87
CA LYS A 25 5.88 3.95 -1.38
C LYS A 25 4.67 3.04 -1.26
N GLY A 26 3.75 3.39 -0.36
CA GLY A 26 2.46 2.72 -0.27
C GLY A 26 1.64 2.94 -1.55
N PHE A 27 0.74 2.00 -1.85
CA PHE A 27 -0.18 2.11 -2.99
C PHE A 27 -1.33 3.10 -2.78
N LEU A 28 -1.36 3.79 -1.64
CA LEU A 28 -2.35 4.81 -1.32
C LEU A 28 -1.64 6.17 -1.25
N SER A 29 -1.98 7.07 -2.16
CA SER A 29 -1.45 8.43 -2.15
C SER A 29 -2.05 9.26 -1.00
N LEU A 30 -1.39 10.38 -0.65
CA LEU A 30 -1.89 11.30 0.37
C LEU A 30 -3.26 11.89 -0.02
N GLU A 31 -3.45 12.17 -1.30
CA GLU A 31 -4.71 12.68 -1.85
C GLU A 31 -5.84 11.66 -1.67
N GLU A 32 -5.61 10.40 -2.08
CA GLU A 32 -6.59 9.33 -1.91
C GLU A 32 -6.90 9.04 -0.45
N ALA A 33 -5.87 9.02 0.42
CA ALA A 33 -6.08 8.89 1.85
C ALA A 33 -6.96 10.03 2.38
N GLY A 34 -6.71 11.27 1.95
CA GLY A 34 -7.52 12.43 2.29
C GLY A 34 -8.99 12.28 1.89
N LEU A 35 -9.26 11.81 0.67
CA LEU A 35 -10.62 11.53 0.19
C LEU A 35 -11.33 10.51 1.08
N VAL A 36 -10.62 9.46 1.50
CA VAL A 36 -11.17 8.42 2.39
C VAL A 36 -11.49 9.00 3.77
N GLU A 37 -10.67 9.90 4.32
CA GLU A 37 -10.93 10.52 5.63
C GLU A 37 -12.16 11.45 5.64
N ILE A 38 -12.42 12.17 4.53
CA ILE A 38 -13.53 13.14 4.45
C ILE A 38 -14.85 12.55 3.94
N SER A 39 -14.85 11.27 3.52
CA SER A 39 -16.00 10.57 2.94
C SER A 39 -17.18 10.33 3.90
N GLY A 40 -17.01 10.60 5.20
CA GLY A 40 -18.03 10.35 6.22
C GLY A 40 -18.20 8.87 6.59
N LEU A 41 -17.34 7.98 6.08
CA LEU A 41 -17.32 6.56 6.39
C LEU A 41 -16.92 6.28 7.84
N ASN A 42 -17.49 5.22 8.41
CA ASN A 42 -17.10 4.71 9.72
C ASN A 42 -15.72 4.02 9.66
N THR A 43 -15.15 3.68 10.82
CA THR A 43 -13.78 3.13 10.92
C THR A 43 -13.57 1.86 10.08
N HIS A 44 -14.55 0.95 10.06
CA HIS A 44 -14.44 -0.32 9.33
C HIS A 44 -14.51 -0.09 7.82
N GLU A 45 -15.44 0.76 7.39
CA GLU A 45 -15.58 1.16 5.99
C GLU A 45 -14.35 1.91 5.49
N ARG A 46 -13.76 2.76 6.33
CA ARG A 46 -12.53 3.49 6.01
C ARG A 46 -11.36 2.54 5.77
N PHE A 47 -11.19 1.55 6.63
CA PHE A 47 -10.19 0.52 6.44
C PHE A 47 -10.39 -0.23 5.13
N LEU A 48 -11.63 -0.70 4.87
CA LEU A 48 -11.94 -1.40 3.64
C LEU A 48 -11.71 -0.52 2.40
N CYS A 49 -12.10 0.75 2.45
CA CYS A 49 -11.91 1.69 1.36
C CYS A 49 -10.42 1.93 1.06
N ARG A 50 -9.59 2.13 2.09
CA ARG A 50 -8.13 2.22 1.92
C ARG A 50 -7.55 0.97 1.29
N LEU A 51 -8.01 -0.21 1.71
CA LEU A 51 -7.60 -1.50 1.13
C LEU A 51 -8.00 -1.58 -0.35
N THR A 52 -9.26 -1.27 -0.68
CA THR A 52 -9.76 -1.33 -2.05
C THR A 52 -9.01 -0.39 -3.00
N ILE A 53 -8.77 0.87 -2.58
CA ILE A 53 -8.01 1.84 -3.40
C ILE A 53 -6.57 1.37 -3.59
N SER A 54 -5.94 0.88 -2.51
CA SER A 54 -4.58 0.33 -2.59
C SER A 54 -4.51 -0.85 -3.58
N SER A 55 -5.48 -1.76 -3.54
CA SER A 55 -5.57 -2.87 -4.48
C SER A 55 -5.78 -2.40 -5.92
N LEU A 56 -6.61 -1.38 -6.14
CA LEU A 56 -6.83 -0.80 -7.47
C LEU A 56 -5.54 -0.19 -8.04
N ASN A 57 -4.78 0.54 -7.23
CA ASN A 57 -3.53 1.13 -7.68
C ASN A 57 -2.45 0.08 -7.97
N LEU A 58 -2.40 -1.00 -7.18
CA LEU A 58 -1.54 -2.14 -7.54
C LEU A 58 -1.96 -2.77 -8.87
N LEU A 59 -3.26 -2.99 -9.12
CA LEU A 59 -3.74 -3.53 -10.39
C LEU A 59 -3.37 -2.62 -11.59
N LYS A 60 -3.41 -1.30 -11.43
CA LYS A 60 -2.92 -0.37 -12.47
C LYS A 60 -1.44 -0.59 -12.76
N VAL A 61 -0.59 -0.68 -11.72
CA VAL A 61 0.84 -0.97 -11.88
C VAL A 61 1.07 -2.32 -12.58
N ILE A 62 0.31 -3.36 -12.23
CA ILE A 62 0.38 -4.66 -12.90
C ILE A 62 0.02 -4.52 -14.39
N SER A 63 -1.06 -3.81 -14.70
CA SER A 63 -1.49 -3.59 -16.10
C SER A 63 -0.43 -2.88 -16.93
N GLU A 64 0.21 -1.86 -16.37
CA GLU A 64 1.29 -1.12 -17.02
C GLU A 64 2.53 -2.00 -17.27
N GLN A 65 2.90 -2.86 -16.31
CA GLN A 65 4.06 -3.75 -16.46
C GLN A 65 3.84 -4.90 -17.44
N GLU A 66 2.63 -5.46 -17.48
CA GLU A 66 2.27 -6.52 -18.42
C GLU A 66 1.89 -5.96 -19.80
N GLY A 67 1.81 -4.63 -19.95
CA GLY A 67 1.49 -3.97 -21.21
C GLY A 67 0.07 -4.28 -21.72
N CYS A 68 -0.88 -4.48 -20.82
CA CYS A 68 -2.28 -4.77 -21.14
C CYS A 68 -3.23 -3.81 -20.44
N SER A 69 -4.48 -3.74 -20.89
CA SER A 69 -5.49 -2.94 -20.21
C SER A 69 -5.86 -3.55 -18.85
N ILE A 70 -6.32 -2.73 -17.91
CA ILE A 70 -6.77 -3.21 -16.59
C ILE A 70 -7.96 -4.19 -16.71
N GLU A 71 -8.75 -4.08 -17.78
CA GLU A 71 -9.90 -4.92 -18.09
C GLU A 71 -9.50 -6.34 -18.52
N GLU A 72 -8.29 -6.49 -19.07
CA GLU A 72 -7.73 -7.79 -19.49
C GLU A 72 -7.06 -8.54 -18.33
N LEU A 73 -6.86 -7.87 -17.19
CA LEU A 73 -6.32 -8.53 -16.00
C LEU A 73 -7.32 -9.57 -15.47
N ASN A 74 -6.83 -10.79 -15.36
CA ASN A 74 -7.54 -11.89 -14.72
C ASN A 74 -6.68 -12.51 -13.62
N ALA A 75 -7.26 -13.39 -12.81
CA ALA A 75 -6.59 -14.03 -11.70
C ALA A 75 -5.27 -14.71 -12.11
N GLY A 76 -5.22 -15.36 -13.28
CA GLY A 76 -4.01 -15.98 -13.80
C GLY A 76 -2.88 -14.97 -14.03
N ARG A 77 -3.18 -13.90 -14.77
CA ARG A 77 -2.19 -12.83 -15.03
C ARG A 77 -1.70 -12.15 -13.76
N VAL A 78 -2.59 -11.91 -12.81
CA VAL A 78 -2.23 -11.34 -11.51
C VAL A 78 -1.28 -12.29 -10.78
N CYS A 79 -1.63 -13.57 -10.66
CA CYS A 79 -0.76 -14.58 -10.04
C CYS A 79 0.62 -14.67 -10.72
N ASP A 80 0.65 -14.72 -12.05
CA ASP A 80 1.90 -14.77 -12.81
C ASP A 80 2.77 -13.54 -12.54
N TRP A 81 2.17 -12.35 -12.49
CA TRP A 81 2.89 -11.12 -12.13
C TRP A 81 3.47 -11.19 -10.72
N PHE A 82 2.71 -11.68 -9.72
CA PHE A 82 3.21 -11.84 -8.36
C PHE A 82 4.42 -12.78 -8.29
N VAL A 83 4.44 -13.85 -9.08
CA VAL A 83 5.59 -14.77 -9.18
C VAL A 83 6.79 -14.04 -9.80
N LYS A 84 6.59 -13.29 -10.88
CA LYS A 84 7.65 -12.49 -11.52
C LYS A 84 8.22 -11.43 -10.56
N ASP A 85 7.36 -10.70 -9.85
CA ASP A 85 7.77 -9.66 -8.91
C ASP A 85 8.51 -10.23 -7.69
N LYS A 86 8.11 -11.42 -7.22
CA LYS A 86 8.88 -12.17 -6.22
C LYS A 86 10.30 -12.49 -6.70
N LEU A 87 10.46 -12.98 -7.93
CA LEU A 87 11.79 -13.27 -8.51
C LEU A 87 12.64 -12.01 -8.64
N LYS A 88 12.03 -10.85 -8.95
CA LYS A 88 12.73 -9.56 -8.95
C LYS A 88 13.27 -9.22 -7.56
N ARG A 89 12.46 -9.42 -6.50
CA ARG A 89 12.92 -9.20 -5.12
C ARG A 89 14.13 -10.07 -4.75
N GLU A 90 14.11 -11.34 -5.13
CA GLU A 90 15.21 -12.28 -4.85
C GLU A 90 16.52 -11.86 -5.52
N GLN A 91 16.45 -11.19 -6.67
CA GLN A 91 17.63 -10.68 -7.38
C GLN A 91 18.06 -9.29 -6.89
N ASN A 92 17.10 -8.38 -6.74
CA ASN A 92 17.32 -7.01 -6.32
C ASN A 92 16.01 -6.40 -5.76
N ILE A 93 15.98 -6.13 -4.46
CA ILE A 93 14.79 -5.64 -3.77
C ILE A 93 14.29 -4.29 -4.28
N ASP A 94 15.17 -3.42 -4.79
CA ASP A 94 14.82 -2.10 -5.33
C ASP A 94 14.15 -2.20 -6.71
N SER A 95 14.29 -3.33 -7.41
CA SER A 95 13.71 -3.58 -8.72
C SER A 95 12.27 -4.12 -8.68
N ALA A 96 11.84 -4.62 -7.52
CA ALA A 96 10.49 -5.13 -7.33
C ALA A 96 9.51 -4.01 -6.96
N VAL A 97 8.27 -4.17 -7.40
CA VAL A 97 7.18 -3.26 -7.03
C VAL A 97 6.79 -3.47 -5.58
N LEU A 98 6.69 -4.73 -5.14
CA LEU A 98 6.45 -5.06 -3.75
C LEU A 98 7.78 -5.16 -3.04
N GLN A 99 8.15 -4.11 -2.31
CA GLN A 99 9.37 -4.06 -1.51
C GLN A 99 9.15 -4.64 -0.10
N TRP A 100 8.72 -5.90 -0.05
CA TRP A 100 8.60 -6.63 1.22
C TRP A 100 9.98 -7.16 1.62
N ASP A 101 10.43 -6.79 2.81
CA ASP A 101 11.64 -7.29 3.42
C ASP A 101 11.31 -8.54 4.26
N ASP A 102 11.70 -9.71 3.78
CA ASP A 102 11.48 -10.98 4.48
C ASP A 102 12.35 -11.09 5.75
N SER A 103 13.32 -10.18 5.96
CA SER A 103 14.19 -10.13 7.13
C SER A 103 13.44 -9.76 8.42
N GLU A 104 12.27 -9.13 8.33
CA GLU A 104 11.44 -8.79 9.50
C GLU A 104 10.66 -10.00 10.06
N PHE A 105 10.67 -11.15 9.38
CA PHE A 105 9.90 -12.35 9.75
C PHE A 105 10.74 -13.52 10.31
N GLN A 106 12.03 -13.31 10.58
CA GLN A 106 12.83 -14.28 11.33
C GLN A 106 12.46 -14.23 12.82
N PHE A 107 11.51 -15.07 13.21
CA PHE A 107 11.25 -15.44 14.61
C PHE A 107 12.07 -16.66 15.02
#